data_AF-A0A943JYT3-F1
#
_entry.id   AF-A0A943JYT3-F1
#
_cell.length_a   1.000
_cell.length_b   1.000
_cell.length_c   1.000
_cell.angle_alpha   90.00
_cell.angle_beta   90.00
_cell.angle_gamma   90.00
#
_symmetry.space_group_name_H-M   'P 1'
#
loop_
_entity.id
_entity.type
_entity.pdbx_description
1 polymer ?
#
loop_
_entity_poly.entity_id
_entity_poly.type
_entity_poly.pdbx_seq_one_letter_code
_entity_poly.pdbx_strand_id
1 'polypeptide(L)'
;MKIITNDNGQQYKTPGFWPTAGAVIAGNMAGNVVKQTIGSFSKPILNEMKETSKSLDNKILHQAIEDAFENSGLREKGVEILDVKPTTESKIPNFLKPFHSRPFSEGGGAQLRQPFSAALSESGQVIPEANQKLAESISKEMPGWFRNTYLGKLYRKILQNTFEYGNNAAFFPKSNKIGVNIEKLGASTFHEMGHAINRHMSTFWKGMQKLRAPAMITGSVLSLTALIKRKKVEGEQPKNKFDKATTFIKNNVGKLVSLTFVPIVAEELMASYRGNKMAKSLLPAEMFKKIRKTNALGAITYISAGIGAGLAAFVASKVRDEIAEPKKVRHPKHPTDKKQETNSTKSV
;
A
#
# COMPACT_ATOMS: atom_id res chain seq x y z
N MET A 1 30.45 2.30 -19.51
CA MET A 1 31.08 1.53 -18.41
C MET A 1 32.16 2.40 -17.78
N LYS A 2 32.45 2.25 -16.48
CA LYS A 2 33.50 3.03 -15.79
C LYS A 2 34.35 2.09 -14.94
N ILE A 3 35.64 2.38 -14.84
CA ILE A 3 36.51 1.78 -13.83
C ILE A 3 36.40 2.61 -12.55
N ILE A 4 36.29 1.94 -11.42
CA ILE A 4 36.32 2.54 -10.08
C ILE A 4 37.43 1.85 -9.28
N THR A 5 38.10 2.60 -8.43
CA THR A 5 39.15 2.10 -7.54
C THR A 5 38.67 2.28 -6.11
N ASN A 6 38.80 1.24 -5.28
CA ASN A 6 38.51 1.34 -3.85
C ASN A 6 39.74 1.79 -3.06
N ASP A 7 39.56 2.00 -1.76
CA ASP A 7 40.63 2.45 -0.86
C ASP A 7 41.83 1.47 -0.80
N ASN A 8 41.62 0.20 -1.15
CA ASN A 8 42.66 -0.84 -1.22
C ASN A 8 43.37 -0.90 -2.59
N GLY A 9 43.13 0.08 -3.47
CA GLY A 9 43.70 0.10 -4.83
C GLY A 9 43.09 -0.92 -5.80
N GLN A 10 42.06 -1.68 -5.39
CA GLN A 10 41.41 -2.68 -6.25
C GLN A 10 40.50 -2.01 -7.27
N GLN A 11 40.65 -2.39 -8.53
CA GLN A 11 39.85 -1.86 -9.63
C GLN A 11 38.61 -2.73 -9.93
N TYR A 12 37.49 -2.07 -10.18
CA TYR A 12 36.23 -2.70 -10.56
C TYR A 12 35.64 -2.04 -11.80
N LYS A 13 35.04 -2.85 -12.68
CA LYS A 13 34.31 -2.39 -13.87
C LYS A 13 32.83 -2.36 -13.57
N THR A 14 32.21 -1.19 -13.66
CA THR A 14 30.76 -1.04 -13.50
C THR A 14 30.02 -1.61 -14.72
N PRO A 15 28.78 -2.10 -14.56
CA PRO A 15 27.96 -2.50 -15.70
C PRO A 15 27.70 -1.36 -16.68
N GLY A 16 27.39 -1.72 -17.92
CA GLY A 16 26.90 -0.79 -18.94
C GLY A 16 25.44 -0.38 -18.71
N PHE A 17 24.91 0.44 -19.61
CA PHE A 17 23.52 0.89 -19.55
C PHE A 17 22.52 -0.29 -19.62
N TRP A 18 22.63 -1.15 -20.64
CA TRP A 18 21.68 -2.25 -20.85
C TRP A 18 21.61 -3.25 -19.69
N PRO A 19 22.74 -3.76 -19.14
CA PRO A 19 22.69 -4.60 -17.95
C PRO A 19 22.07 -3.89 -16.74
N THR A 20 22.32 -2.59 -16.58
CA THR A 20 21.73 -1.80 -15.49
C THR A 20 20.22 -1.65 -15.66
N ALA A 21 19.76 -1.36 -16.88
CA ALA A 21 18.33 -1.25 -17.19
C ALA A 21 17.62 -2.60 -16.97
N GLY A 22 18.19 -3.69 -17.45
CA GLY A 22 17.68 -5.05 -17.21
C GLY A 22 17.60 -5.39 -15.72
N ALA A 23 18.63 -5.03 -14.94
CA ALA A 23 18.65 -5.24 -13.49
C ALA A 23 17.56 -4.45 -12.75
N VAL A 24 17.29 -3.20 -13.17
CA VAL A 24 16.21 -2.37 -12.61
C VAL A 24 14.84 -3.00 -12.89
N ILE A 25 14.62 -3.49 -14.11
CA ILE A 25 13.37 -4.18 -14.49
C ILE A 25 13.19 -5.46 -13.67
N ALA A 26 14.22 -6.31 -13.61
CA ALA A 26 14.19 -7.56 -12.85
C ALA A 26 13.97 -7.32 -11.35
N GLY A 27 14.65 -6.32 -10.76
CA GLY A 27 14.43 -5.91 -9.38
C GLY A 27 13.00 -5.44 -9.14
N ASN A 28 12.45 -4.60 -10.02
CA ASN A 28 11.07 -4.15 -9.91
C ASN A 28 10.07 -5.33 -9.96
N MET A 29 10.26 -6.26 -10.91
CA MET A 29 9.44 -7.47 -11.01
C MET A 29 9.50 -8.32 -9.75
N ALA A 30 10.69 -8.58 -9.22
CA ALA A 30 10.86 -9.35 -7.97
C ALA A 30 10.17 -8.67 -6.78
N GLY A 31 10.30 -7.34 -6.64
CA GLY A 31 9.58 -6.58 -5.63
C GLY A 31 8.06 -6.67 -5.79
N ASN A 32 7.53 -6.64 -7.02
CA ASN A 32 6.10 -6.77 -7.27
C ASN A 32 5.57 -8.18 -6.94
N VAL A 33 6.35 -9.24 -7.16
CA VAL A 33 5.98 -10.60 -6.74
C VAL A 33 5.80 -10.64 -5.21
N VAL A 34 6.73 -10.07 -4.45
CA VAL A 34 6.60 -9.97 -2.99
C VAL A 34 5.33 -9.23 -2.58
N LYS A 35 5.03 -8.08 -3.21
CA LYS A 35 3.81 -7.31 -2.93
C LYS A 35 2.55 -8.14 -3.24
N GLN A 36 2.54 -8.89 -4.34
CA GLN A 36 1.40 -9.74 -4.70
C GLN A 36 1.21 -10.89 -3.71
N THR A 37 2.28 -11.54 -3.26
CA THR A 37 2.21 -12.58 -2.22
C THR A 37 1.58 -12.03 -0.94
N ILE A 38 1.95 -10.82 -0.54
CA ILE A 38 1.39 -10.18 0.66
C ILE A 38 -0.06 -9.77 0.45
N GLY A 39 -0.39 -9.27 -0.75
CA GLY A 39 -1.77 -8.98 -1.16
C GLY A 39 -2.69 -10.21 -1.14
N SER A 40 -2.18 -11.42 -1.34
CA SER A 40 -2.97 -12.65 -1.28
C SER A 40 -3.56 -12.94 0.10
N PHE A 41 -2.96 -12.44 1.19
CA PHE A 41 -3.52 -12.57 2.54
C PHE A 41 -4.73 -11.67 2.79
N SER A 42 -4.94 -10.64 1.96
CA SER A 42 -6.03 -9.68 2.16
C SER A 42 -7.43 -10.25 1.90
N LYS A 43 -7.55 -11.21 0.96
CA LYS A 43 -8.84 -11.80 0.58
C LYS A 43 -9.41 -12.72 1.68
N PRO A 44 -8.65 -13.66 2.29
CA PRO A 44 -9.12 -14.42 3.45
C PRO A 44 -9.55 -13.51 4.61
N ILE A 45 -8.77 -12.44 4.89
CA ILE A 45 -9.09 -11.48 5.94
C ILE A 45 -10.42 -10.75 5.65
N LEU A 46 -10.61 -10.25 4.43
CA LEU A 46 -11.86 -9.59 4.04
C LEU A 46 -13.06 -10.55 4.15
N ASN A 47 -12.90 -11.80 3.71
CA ASN A 47 -13.95 -12.80 3.83
C ASN A 47 -14.32 -13.02 5.30
N GLU A 48 -13.33 -13.16 6.19
CA GLU A 48 -13.55 -13.32 7.63
C GLU A 48 -14.25 -12.10 8.24
N MET A 49 -13.88 -10.89 7.83
CA MET A 49 -14.55 -9.65 8.26
C MET A 49 -16.03 -9.62 7.83
N LYS A 50 -16.32 -10.06 6.59
CA LYS A 50 -17.69 -10.11 6.06
C LYS A 50 -18.52 -11.16 6.77
N GLU A 51 -18.00 -12.38 6.94
CA GLU A 51 -18.72 -13.44 7.66
C GLU A 51 -18.94 -13.06 9.13
N THR A 52 -17.95 -12.43 9.77
CA THR A 52 -18.12 -11.88 11.13
C THR A 52 -19.21 -10.81 11.16
N SER A 53 -19.24 -9.89 10.18
CA SER A 53 -20.24 -8.82 10.10
C SER A 53 -21.66 -9.35 9.86
N LYS A 54 -21.83 -10.28 8.91
CA LYS A 54 -23.13 -10.91 8.62
C LYS A 54 -23.70 -11.72 9.79
N SER A 55 -22.83 -12.20 10.68
CA SER A 55 -23.25 -12.95 11.88
C SER A 55 -23.77 -12.06 13.01
N LEU A 56 -23.81 -10.74 12.82
CA LEU A 56 -24.39 -9.79 13.76
C LEU A 56 -25.89 -9.61 13.49
N ASP A 57 -26.66 -9.35 14.54
CA ASP A 57 -28.03 -8.90 14.38
C ASP A 57 -28.02 -7.52 13.72
N ASN A 58 -28.50 -7.44 12.48
CA ASN A 58 -28.49 -6.20 11.70
C ASN A 58 -29.32 -5.10 12.35
N LYS A 59 -30.45 -5.41 13.01
CA LYS A 59 -31.29 -4.39 13.62
C LYS A 59 -30.57 -3.75 14.81
N ILE A 60 -29.98 -4.56 15.67
CA ILE A 60 -29.18 -4.09 16.81
C ILE A 60 -27.95 -3.32 16.32
N LEU A 61 -27.28 -3.81 15.26
CA LEU A 61 -26.11 -3.15 14.69
C LEU A 61 -26.44 -1.78 14.10
N HIS A 62 -27.52 -1.67 13.32
CA HIS A 62 -28.00 -0.40 12.77
C HIS A 62 -28.32 0.60 13.89
N GLN A 63 -29.07 0.16 14.91
CA GLN A 63 -29.39 1.03 16.06
C GLN A 63 -28.12 1.52 16.75
N ALA A 64 -27.17 0.63 17.02
CA ALA A 64 -25.91 1.01 17.67
C ALA A 64 -25.04 1.94 16.82
N ILE A 65 -25.11 1.85 15.48
CA ILE A 65 -24.43 2.77 14.57
C ILE A 65 -25.07 4.16 14.66
N GLU A 66 -26.40 4.25 14.60
CA GLU A 66 -27.12 5.53 14.72
C GLU A 66 -26.90 6.16 16.09
N ASP A 67 -27.05 5.40 17.17
CA ASP A 67 -26.80 5.87 18.54
C ASP A 67 -25.35 6.36 18.71
N ALA A 68 -24.37 5.64 18.14
CA ALA A 68 -22.99 6.07 18.16
C ALA A 68 -22.81 7.37 17.38
N PHE A 69 -23.47 7.48 16.23
CA PHE A 69 -23.35 8.63 15.34
C PHE A 69 -23.92 9.89 15.99
N GLU A 70 -25.09 9.79 16.60
CA GLU A 70 -25.74 10.86 17.35
C GLU A 70 -24.92 11.29 18.58
N ASN A 71 -24.37 10.33 19.33
CA ASN A 71 -23.60 10.65 20.55
C ASN A 71 -22.14 11.07 20.30
N SER A 72 -21.64 10.94 19.07
CA SER A 72 -20.21 11.17 18.75
C SER A 72 -19.85 12.63 18.46
N GLY A 73 -20.84 13.49 18.23
CA GLY A 73 -20.61 14.86 17.74
C GLY A 73 -20.30 14.95 16.24
N LEU A 74 -20.40 13.84 15.47
CA LEU A 74 -20.04 13.81 14.05
C LEU A 74 -21.08 14.49 13.15
N ARG A 75 -22.37 14.42 13.52
CA ARG A 75 -23.47 15.04 12.75
C ARG A 75 -23.33 16.57 12.75
N GLU A 76 -22.95 17.16 13.87
CA GLU A 76 -22.67 18.60 14.05
C GLU A 76 -21.43 19.05 13.27
N LYS A 77 -20.54 18.11 12.90
CA LYS A 77 -19.40 18.36 12.00
C LYS A 77 -19.75 18.13 10.53
N GLY A 78 -21.02 17.89 10.22
CA GLY A 78 -21.52 17.69 8.87
C GLY A 78 -21.05 16.38 8.22
N VAL A 79 -20.80 15.35 9.03
CA VAL A 79 -20.53 14.00 8.52
C VAL A 79 -21.85 13.35 8.10
N GLU A 80 -21.82 12.50 7.08
CA GLU A 80 -22.98 11.71 6.61
C GLU A 80 -22.58 10.24 6.45
N ILE A 81 -23.41 9.30 6.90
CA ILE A 81 -23.24 7.86 6.64
C ILE A 81 -24.09 7.51 5.41
N LEU A 82 -23.45 6.88 4.42
CA LEU A 82 -24.08 6.38 3.21
C LEU A 82 -24.16 4.85 3.29
N ASP A 83 -25.34 4.32 3.62
CA ASP A 83 -25.63 2.88 3.51
C ASP A 83 -25.91 2.53 2.04
N VAL A 84 -24.88 2.05 1.35
CA VAL A 84 -24.98 1.73 -0.09
C VAL A 84 -25.43 0.30 -0.33
N LYS A 85 -26.28 0.12 -1.33
CA LYS A 85 -26.84 -1.17 -1.71
C LYS A 85 -26.37 -1.57 -3.10
N PRO A 86 -26.30 -2.87 -3.43
CA PRO A 86 -26.05 -3.30 -4.80
C PRO A 86 -27.08 -2.70 -5.75
N THR A 87 -26.60 -2.02 -6.79
CA THR A 87 -27.40 -1.84 -8.01
C THR A 87 -27.33 -3.15 -8.81
N THR A 88 -28.44 -3.57 -9.43
CA THR A 88 -28.54 -4.86 -10.15
C THR A 88 -27.32 -5.09 -11.06
N GLU A 89 -26.82 -6.34 -11.07
CA GLU A 89 -25.53 -6.75 -11.62
C GLU A 89 -24.94 -5.80 -12.67
N SER A 90 -24.13 -4.86 -12.21
CA SER A 90 -23.06 -4.34 -13.06
C SER A 90 -22.29 -5.58 -13.51
N LYS A 91 -22.47 -6.02 -14.77
CA LYS A 91 -21.63 -7.03 -15.41
C LYS A 91 -20.21 -6.48 -15.41
N ILE A 92 -19.51 -6.70 -14.30
CA ILE A 92 -18.08 -6.44 -14.18
C ILE A 92 -17.48 -7.39 -15.22
N PRO A 93 -16.85 -6.85 -16.27
CA PRO A 93 -16.18 -7.68 -17.26
C PRO A 93 -15.29 -8.70 -16.55
N ASN A 94 -15.24 -9.93 -17.04
CA ASN A 94 -14.52 -11.02 -16.35
C ASN A 94 -13.08 -10.65 -15.97
N PHE A 95 -12.42 -9.80 -16.75
CA PHE A 95 -11.07 -9.30 -16.49
C PHE A 95 -10.96 -8.33 -15.29
N LEU A 96 -12.06 -7.72 -14.83
CA LEU A 96 -12.12 -6.85 -13.64
C LEU A 96 -12.48 -7.60 -12.35
N LYS A 97 -12.96 -8.85 -12.43
CA LYS A 97 -13.27 -9.70 -11.27
C LYS A 97 -12.10 -9.88 -10.27
N PRO A 98 -10.82 -9.96 -10.70
CA PRO A 98 -9.69 -10.02 -9.78
C PRO A 98 -9.52 -8.76 -8.91
N PHE A 99 -9.95 -7.60 -9.40
CA PHE A 99 -9.90 -6.33 -8.66
C PHE A 99 -11.11 -6.13 -7.75
N HIS A 100 -12.26 -6.70 -8.12
CA HIS A 100 -13.50 -6.65 -7.33
C HIS A 100 -13.42 -7.46 -6.02
N SER A 101 -12.60 -8.51 -5.98
CA SER A 101 -12.51 -9.45 -4.84
C SER A 101 -11.37 -9.15 -3.86
N ARG A 102 -10.70 -8.00 -4.01
CA ARG A 102 -9.62 -7.55 -3.13
C ARG A 102 -10.11 -6.36 -2.31
N PRO A 103 -9.95 -6.35 -0.98
CA PRO A 103 -10.14 -5.12 -0.22
C PRO A 103 -9.18 -4.07 -0.78
N PHE A 104 -9.63 -2.82 -0.83
CA PHE A 104 -8.76 -1.71 -1.17
C PHE A 104 -7.76 -1.50 -0.01
N SER A 105 -6.71 -2.31 0.03
CA SER A 105 -5.49 -1.94 0.75
C SER A 105 -4.72 -1.00 -0.16
N GLU A 106 -4.31 0.15 0.37
CA GLU A 106 -3.66 1.25 -0.35
C GLU A 106 -2.22 0.94 -0.84
N GLY A 107 -2.01 -0.27 -1.37
CA GLY A 107 -0.82 -0.69 -2.11
C GLY A 107 -1.12 -1.29 -3.49
N GLY A 108 -2.40 -1.42 -3.87
CA GLY A 108 -2.83 -2.06 -5.13
C GLY A 108 -3.00 -1.13 -6.34
N GLY A 109 -2.81 0.19 -6.17
CA GLY A 109 -3.15 1.21 -7.18
C GLY A 109 -2.28 1.28 -8.44
N ALA A 110 -1.36 0.34 -8.65
CA ALA A 110 -0.42 0.36 -9.79
C ALA A 110 -0.42 -0.96 -10.56
N GLN A 111 -1.55 -1.31 -11.19
CA GLN A 111 -1.61 -2.37 -12.20
C GLN A 111 -2.76 -2.11 -13.20
N LEU A 112 -2.67 -0.99 -13.93
CA LEU A 112 -3.43 -0.77 -15.16
C LEU A 112 -2.43 -0.61 -16.30
N ARG A 113 -2.15 -1.69 -17.05
CA ARG A 113 -1.44 -1.64 -18.32
C ARG A 113 -2.16 -2.52 -19.36
N GLN A 114 -2.69 -1.83 -20.38
CA GLN A 114 -3.14 -2.27 -21.73
C GLN A 114 -4.60 -2.77 -21.92
N PRO A 115 -5.13 -2.73 -23.17
CA PRO A 115 -5.95 -1.65 -23.70
C PRO A 115 -7.45 -2.01 -23.71
N PHE A 116 -8.32 -1.02 -23.48
CA PHE A 116 -9.75 -1.20 -23.20
C PHE A 116 -10.62 -0.41 -24.16
N SER A 117 -11.29 -1.09 -25.09
CA SER A 117 -12.25 -0.46 -26.02
C SER A 117 -13.65 -1.12 -26.04
N ALA A 118 -13.92 -2.16 -25.24
CA ALA A 118 -15.15 -2.95 -25.41
C ALA A 118 -16.02 -3.11 -24.15
N ALA A 119 -15.81 -2.35 -23.08
CA ALA A 119 -16.58 -2.49 -21.86
C ALA A 119 -17.24 -1.17 -21.49
N LEU A 120 -18.51 -1.01 -21.87
CA LEU A 120 -19.62 -0.43 -21.09
C LEU A 120 -20.74 -0.04 -22.07
N SER A 121 -21.79 -0.86 -22.16
CA SER A 121 -23.11 -0.36 -22.54
C SER A 121 -23.78 0.19 -21.27
N GLU A 122 -24.25 1.42 -21.35
CA GLU A 122 -24.99 2.09 -20.28
C GLU A 122 -26.41 1.52 -20.23
N SER A 123 -26.77 0.85 -19.14
CA SER A 123 -28.17 0.56 -18.81
C SER A 123 -28.68 1.66 -17.89
N GLY A 124 -29.65 2.45 -18.37
CA GLY A 124 -30.32 3.51 -17.61
C GLY A 124 -31.21 2.97 -16.49
N GLN A 125 -30.61 2.55 -15.38
CA GLN A 125 -31.32 2.23 -14.14
C GLN A 125 -31.17 3.35 -13.11
N VAL A 126 -32.22 3.55 -12.32
CA VAL A 126 -32.25 4.49 -11.19
C VAL A 126 -31.26 4.03 -10.13
N ILE A 127 -30.15 4.75 -10.00
CA ILE A 127 -29.12 4.50 -8.96
C ILE A 127 -29.64 5.11 -7.65
N PRO A 128 -29.68 4.36 -6.52
CA PRO A 128 -30.08 4.91 -5.22
C PRO A 128 -29.29 6.17 -4.87
N GLU A 129 -29.93 7.14 -4.21
CA GLU A 129 -29.30 8.44 -3.88
C GLU A 129 -27.98 8.27 -3.12
N ALA A 130 -27.93 7.34 -2.15
CA ALA A 130 -26.72 7.02 -1.40
C ALA A 130 -25.57 6.56 -2.30
N ASN A 131 -25.85 5.77 -3.35
CA ASN A 131 -24.85 5.30 -4.30
C ASN A 131 -24.34 6.44 -5.20
N GLN A 132 -25.21 7.38 -5.58
CA GLN A 132 -24.80 8.58 -6.31
C GLN A 132 -23.87 9.46 -5.45
N LYS A 133 -24.27 9.74 -4.21
CA LYS A 133 -23.46 10.47 -3.22
C LYS A 133 -22.11 9.79 -2.93
N LEU A 134 -22.07 8.45 -2.97
CA LEU A 134 -20.84 7.68 -2.86
C LEU A 134 -19.94 7.91 -4.09
N ALA A 135 -20.48 7.79 -5.30
CA ALA A 135 -19.71 8.00 -6.53
C ALA A 135 -19.11 9.41 -6.61
N GLU A 136 -19.85 10.42 -6.17
CA GLU A 136 -19.36 11.79 -6.03
C GLU A 136 -18.23 11.91 -5.00
N SER A 137 -18.37 11.26 -3.84
CA SER A 137 -17.36 11.26 -2.77
C SER A 137 -16.06 10.62 -3.25
N ILE A 138 -16.15 9.45 -3.87
CA ILE A 138 -15.02 8.77 -4.53
C ILE A 138 -14.37 9.69 -5.56
N SER A 139 -15.16 10.36 -6.40
CA SER A 139 -14.65 11.30 -7.39
C SER A 139 -13.85 12.42 -6.71
N LYS A 140 -14.39 13.05 -5.66
CA LYS A 140 -13.77 14.18 -4.94
C LYS A 140 -12.39 13.81 -4.39
N GLU A 141 -12.18 12.57 -3.97
CA GLU A 141 -10.87 12.11 -3.51
C GLU A 141 -9.82 12.03 -4.63
N MET A 142 -10.23 11.73 -5.86
CA MET A 142 -9.30 11.64 -6.99
C MET A 142 -8.69 12.99 -7.37
N PRO A 143 -7.43 13.01 -7.87
CA PRO A 143 -6.84 14.19 -8.49
C PRO A 143 -7.67 14.70 -9.67
N GLY A 144 -7.77 16.03 -9.81
CA GLY A 144 -8.60 16.66 -10.85
C GLY A 144 -8.22 16.23 -12.28
N TRP A 145 -6.92 16.10 -12.57
CA TRP A 145 -6.42 15.66 -13.88
C TRP A 145 -6.81 14.22 -14.22
N PHE A 146 -7.08 13.36 -13.24
CA PHE A 146 -7.41 11.96 -13.45
C PHE A 146 -8.93 11.73 -13.53
N ARG A 147 -9.70 12.40 -12.69
CA ARG A 147 -11.15 12.17 -12.48
C ARG A 147 -11.98 12.19 -13.76
N ASN A 148 -11.70 13.13 -14.66
CA ASN A 148 -12.50 13.33 -15.87
C ASN A 148 -12.08 12.44 -17.04
N THR A 149 -10.97 11.71 -16.90
CA THR A 149 -10.49 10.77 -17.91
C THR A 149 -11.38 9.51 -17.93
N TYR A 150 -11.33 8.76 -19.03
CA TYR A 150 -11.98 7.45 -19.13
C TYR A 150 -11.53 6.51 -18.00
N LEU A 151 -10.23 6.48 -17.70
CA LEU A 151 -9.66 5.67 -16.61
C LEU A 151 -10.18 6.12 -15.23
N GLY A 152 -10.33 7.42 -15.01
CA GLY A 152 -10.91 7.97 -13.78
C GLY A 152 -12.36 7.55 -13.57
N LYS A 153 -13.18 7.65 -14.63
CA LYS A 153 -14.58 7.19 -14.61
C LYS A 153 -14.69 5.69 -14.35
N LEU A 154 -13.84 4.89 -15.00
CA LEU A 154 -13.79 3.43 -14.79
C LEU A 154 -13.36 3.09 -13.36
N TYR A 155 -12.28 3.70 -12.86
CA TYR A 155 -11.78 3.49 -11.51
C TYR A 155 -12.86 3.84 -10.46
N ARG A 156 -13.60 4.92 -10.66
CA ARG A 156 -14.75 5.27 -9.82
C ARG A 156 -15.80 4.17 -9.81
N LYS A 157 -16.18 3.63 -10.97
CA LYS A 157 -17.19 2.57 -11.07
C LYS A 157 -16.72 1.28 -10.37
N ILE A 158 -15.44 0.92 -10.51
CA ILE A 158 -14.84 -0.21 -9.79
C ILE A 158 -14.91 -0.01 -8.28
N LEU A 159 -14.53 1.17 -7.80
CA LEU A 159 -14.60 1.48 -6.37
C LEU A 159 -16.04 1.46 -5.87
N GLN A 160 -16.96 2.13 -6.57
CA GLN A 160 -18.38 2.13 -6.22
C GLN A 160 -18.93 0.71 -6.06
N ASN A 161 -18.70 -0.17 -7.05
CA ASN A 161 -19.10 -1.57 -6.96
C ASN A 161 -18.48 -2.25 -5.71
N THR A 162 -17.22 -1.95 -5.38
CA THR A 162 -16.54 -2.55 -4.23
C THR A 162 -17.27 -2.23 -2.92
N PHE A 163 -17.77 -1.00 -2.73
CA PHE A 163 -18.61 -0.65 -1.58
C PHE A 163 -19.98 -1.32 -1.64
N GLU A 164 -20.65 -1.26 -2.80
CA GLU A 164 -21.98 -1.86 -3.01
C GLU A 164 -22.02 -3.36 -2.67
N TYR A 165 -20.94 -4.10 -2.97
CA TYR A 165 -20.81 -5.53 -2.66
C TYR A 165 -20.23 -5.83 -1.26
N GLY A 166 -20.02 -4.81 -0.42
CA GLY A 166 -19.49 -4.95 0.93
C GLY A 166 -18.05 -5.44 0.97
N ASN A 167 -17.25 -5.09 -0.04
CA ASN A 167 -15.83 -5.40 -0.11
C ASN A 167 -14.96 -4.23 0.37
N ASN A 168 -15.57 -3.12 0.79
CA ASN A 168 -14.88 -2.00 1.40
C ASN A 168 -15.81 -1.13 2.26
N ALA A 169 -15.20 -0.39 3.19
CA ALA A 169 -15.78 0.74 3.91
C ALA A 169 -14.71 1.86 3.94
N ALA A 170 -15.13 3.14 3.98
CA ALA A 170 -14.21 4.26 3.97
C ALA A 170 -14.86 5.56 4.44
N PHE A 171 -14.14 6.34 5.23
CA PHE A 171 -14.38 7.76 5.43
C PHE A 171 -13.68 8.61 4.35
N PHE A 172 -14.46 9.42 3.64
CA PHE A 172 -14.03 10.34 2.58
C PHE A 172 -13.84 11.76 3.15
N PRO A 173 -12.60 12.18 3.49
CA PRO A 173 -12.35 13.42 4.23
C PRO A 173 -12.65 14.70 3.43
N LYS A 174 -12.74 14.66 2.10
CA LYS A 174 -13.08 15.84 1.27
C LYS A 174 -14.58 16.05 1.14
N SER A 175 -15.39 15.02 1.32
CA SER A 175 -16.85 15.11 1.27
C SER A 175 -17.52 14.92 2.63
N ASN A 176 -16.75 14.61 3.69
CA ASN A 176 -17.25 14.25 5.01
C ASN A 176 -18.27 13.11 4.97
N LYS A 177 -18.06 12.10 4.12
CA LYS A 177 -18.99 10.97 4.00
C LYS A 177 -18.34 9.67 4.43
N ILE A 178 -19.11 8.79 5.06
CA ILE A 178 -18.73 7.40 5.32
C ILE A 178 -19.49 6.53 4.32
N GLY A 179 -18.79 5.83 3.43
CA GLY A 179 -19.40 4.87 2.51
C GLY A 179 -19.26 3.46 3.05
N VAL A 180 -20.37 2.75 3.21
CA VAL A 180 -20.39 1.36 3.69
C VAL A 180 -21.66 0.65 3.21
N ASN A 181 -21.59 -0.66 3.01
CA ASN A 181 -22.79 -1.50 2.93
C ASN A 181 -23.02 -2.12 4.31
N ILE A 182 -24.02 -1.62 5.06
CA ILE A 182 -24.17 -2.00 6.48
C ILE A 182 -24.56 -3.48 6.62
N GLU A 183 -25.36 -4.02 5.70
CA GLU A 183 -25.76 -5.43 5.72
C GLU A 183 -24.60 -6.40 5.53
N LYS A 184 -23.57 -6.00 4.76
CA LYS A 184 -22.45 -6.89 4.40
C LYS A 184 -21.17 -6.62 5.19
N LEU A 185 -20.97 -5.38 5.65
CA LEU A 185 -19.75 -4.92 6.30
C LEU A 185 -20.03 -3.86 7.38
N GLY A 186 -21.22 -3.86 7.98
CA GLY A 186 -21.65 -2.83 8.94
C GLY A 186 -20.77 -2.70 10.18
N ALA A 187 -20.08 -3.78 10.59
CA ALA A 187 -19.14 -3.72 11.71
C ALA A 187 -18.00 -2.71 11.48
N SER A 188 -17.57 -2.52 10.24
CA SER A 188 -16.51 -1.57 9.89
C SER A 188 -16.96 -0.12 10.00
N THR A 189 -18.26 0.18 10.08
CA THR A 189 -18.78 1.55 10.22
C THR A 189 -18.20 2.25 11.44
N PHE A 190 -18.05 1.53 12.57
CA PHE A 190 -17.44 2.10 13.77
C PHE A 190 -15.98 2.53 13.55
N HIS A 191 -15.21 1.77 12.76
CA HIS A 191 -13.84 2.13 12.39
C HIS A 191 -13.81 3.40 11.53
N GLU A 192 -14.70 3.51 10.53
CA GLU A 192 -14.81 4.71 9.70
C GLU A 192 -15.25 5.95 10.49
N MET A 193 -16.14 5.79 11.46
CA MET A 193 -16.47 6.86 12.41
C MET A 193 -15.24 7.27 13.24
N GLY A 194 -14.38 6.32 13.60
CA GLY A 194 -13.08 6.59 14.22
C GLY A 194 -12.19 7.50 13.36
N HIS A 195 -12.12 7.27 12.05
CA HIS A 195 -11.44 8.17 11.11
C HIS A 195 -12.07 9.56 11.06
N ALA A 196 -13.41 9.65 11.09
CA ALA A 196 -14.11 10.92 11.13
C ALA A 196 -13.81 11.71 12.42
N ILE A 197 -13.74 11.02 13.58
CA ILE A 197 -13.34 11.64 14.86
C ILE A 197 -11.87 12.06 14.82
N ASN A 198 -10.98 11.27 14.22
CA ASN A 198 -9.58 11.68 13.97
C ASN A 198 -9.51 13.00 13.20
N ARG A 199 -10.34 13.12 12.16
CA ARG A 199 -10.35 14.28 11.25
C ARG A 199 -10.89 15.56 11.88
N HIS A 200 -11.90 15.46 12.76
CA HIS A 200 -12.67 16.62 13.22
C HIS A 200 -12.49 16.95 14.70
N MET A 201 -12.12 15.97 15.53
CA MET A 201 -12.03 16.12 16.99
C MET A 201 -10.59 16.06 17.52
N SER A 202 -9.58 15.95 16.64
CA SER A 202 -8.17 15.98 17.05
C SER A 202 -7.28 16.62 15.99
N THR A 203 -6.56 17.68 16.36
CA THR A 203 -5.58 18.33 15.48
C THR A 203 -4.41 17.41 15.14
N PHE A 204 -3.92 16.66 16.14
CA PHE A 204 -2.83 15.71 15.95
C PHE A 204 -3.21 14.59 14.97
N TRP A 205 -4.34 13.91 15.19
CA TRP A 205 -4.75 12.79 14.34
C TRP A 205 -5.20 13.24 12.94
N LYS A 206 -5.78 14.43 12.81
CA LYS A 206 -5.98 15.09 11.51
C LYS A 206 -4.67 15.30 10.76
N GLY A 207 -3.60 15.67 11.47
CA GLY A 207 -2.25 15.75 10.92
C GLY A 207 -1.76 14.39 10.42
N MET A 208 -1.88 13.35 11.25
CA MET A 208 -1.49 11.97 10.90
C MET A 208 -2.22 11.46 9.66
N GLN A 209 -3.52 11.69 9.54
CA GLN A 209 -4.31 11.30 8.38
C GLN A 209 -3.84 12.01 7.10
N LYS A 210 -3.47 13.30 7.18
CA LYS A 210 -2.92 14.05 6.04
C LYS A 210 -1.54 13.56 5.60
N LEU A 211 -0.78 12.89 6.47
CA LEU A 211 0.54 12.34 6.15
C LEU A 211 0.45 11.08 5.28
N ARG A 212 -0.73 10.46 5.11
CA ARG A 212 -0.92 9.23 4.36
C ARG A 212 -0.38 9.27 2.94
N ALA A 213 -0.83 10.24 2.13
CA ALA A 213 -0.34 10.40 0.75
C ALA A 213 1.15 10.81 0.69
N PRO A 214 1.63 11.82 1.45
CA PRO A 214 3.06 12.14 1.52
C PRO A 214 3.94 10.94 1.90
N ALA A 215 3.49 10.10 2.84
CA ALA A 215 4.24 8.96 3.30
C ALA A 215 4.34 7.85 2.24
N MET A 216 3.23 7.58 1.51
CA MET A 216 3.26 6.69 0.35
C MET A 216 4.18 7.18 -0.78
N ILE A 217 4.15 8.48 -1.07
CA ILE A 217 5.05 9.11 -2.05
C ILE A 217 6.51 8.96 -1.60
N THR A 218 6.79 9.24 -0.33
CA THR A 218 8.14 9.11 0.25
C THR A 218 8.64 7.67 0.15
N GLY A 219 7.84 6.67 0.52
CA GLY A 219 8.21 5.26 0.38
C GLY A 219 8.49 4.86 -1.08
N SER A 220 7.73 5.42 -2.02
CA SER A 220 7.93 5.20 -3.46
C SER A 220 9.24 5.82 -3.96
N VAL A 221 9.55 7.05 -3.56
CA VAL A 221 10.79 7.75 -3.91
C VAL A 221 12.01 7.04 -3.32
N LEU A 222 11.93 6.58 -2.06
CA LEU A 222 12.99 5.80 -1.41
C LEU A 222 13.24 4.49 -2.15
N SER A 223 12.17 3.77 -2.50
CA SER A 223 12.24 2.52 -3.27
C SER A 223 12.91 2.72 -4.63
N LEU A 224 12.47 3.74 -5.38
CA LEU A 224 13.03 4.07 -6.69
C LEU A 224 14.51 4.47 -6.57
N THR A 225 14.85 5.30 -5.58
CA THR A 225 16.22 5.73 -5.30
C THR A 225 17.14 4.54 -5.07
N ALA A 226 16.74 3.59 -4.23
CA ALA A 226 17.53 2.39 -3.97
C ALA A 226 17.69 1.49 -5.21
N LEU A 227 16.64 1.40 -6.03
CA LEU A 227 16.62 0.58 -7.23
C LEU A 227 17.55 1.13 -8.32
N ILE A 228 17.56 2.44 -8.54
CA ILE A 228 18.43 3.08 -9.53
C ILE A 228 19.88 3.23 -9.02
N LYS A 229 20.06 3.38 -7.71
CA LYS A 229 21.37 3.55 -7.09
C LYS A 229 22.20 2.27 -7.24
N ARG A 230 23.44 2.41 -7.74
CA ARG A 230 24.42 1.33 -7.77
C ARG A 230 24.93 0.98 -6.38
N LYS A 231 25.10 -0.32 -6.10
CA LYS A 231 25.80 -0.81 -4.92
C LYS A 231 27.27 -0.39 -4.98
N LYS A 232 27.73 0.31 -3.95
CA LYS A 232 29.14 0.63 -3.79
C LYS A 232 29.91 -0.65 -3.44
N VAL A 233 31.11 -0.79 -3.98
CA VAL A 233 32.00 -1.89 -3.59
C VAL A 233 32.60 -1.60 -2.22
N GLU A 234 33.11 -2.63 -1.56
CA GLU A 234 33.81 -2.46 -0.29
C GLU A 234 35.02 -1.52 -0.45
N GLY A 235 35.15 -0.57 0.48
CA GLY A 235 36.15 0.49 0.42
C GLY A 235 35.88 1.56 -0.65
N GLU A 236 34.70 1.62 -1.27
CA GLU A 236 34.35 2.74 -2.15
C GLU A 236 33.71 3.88 -1.35
N GLN A 237 34.40 5.00 -1.20
CA GLN A 237 33.87 6.16 -0.49
C GLN A 237 32.77 6.90 -1.28
N PRO A 238 31.79 7.52 -0.59
CA PRO A 238 30.87 8.46 -1.24
C PRO A 238 31.60 9.70 -1.75
N LYS A 239 31.27 10.12 -2.98
CA LYS A 239 31.91 11.26 -3.66
C LYS A 239 31.45 12.62 -3.12
N ASN A 240 30.21 12.69 -2.63
CA ASN A 240 29.61 13.92 -2.11
C ASN A 240 28.42 13.60 -1.20
N LYS A 241 27.81 14.64 -0.61
CA LYS A 241 26.67 14.50 0.31
C LYS A 241 25.47 13.78 -0.33
N PHE A 242 25.18 14.02 -1.61
CA PHE A 242 24.09 13.35 -2.33
C PHE A 242 24.39 11.86 -2.57
N ASP A 243 25.63 11.53 -2.94
CA ASP A 243 26.10 10.15 -3.07
C ASP A 243 26.00 9.41 -1.73
N LYS A 244 26.38 10.06 -0.62
CA LYS A 244 26.26 9.53 0.75
C LYS A 244 24.80 9.25 1.12
N ALA A 245 23.90 10.21 0.90
CA ALA A 245 22.48 10.06 1.22
C ALA A 245 21.81 8.93 0.41
N THR A 246 22.03 8.90 -0.90
CA THR A 246 21.45 7.86 -1.77
C THR A 246 22.04 6.47 -1.50
N THR A 247 23.31 6.37 -1.10
CA THR A 247 23.90 5.12 -0.60
C THR A 247 23.27 4.69 0.73
N PHE A 248 23.05 5.62 1.67
CA PHE A 248 22.35 5.30 2.92
C PHE A 248 20.94 4.77 2.66
N ILE A 249 20.18 5.42 1.76
CA ILE A 249 18.85 4.96 1.32
C ILE A 249 18.94 3.55 0.78
N LYS A 250 19.85 3.30 -0.18
CA LYS A 250 20.03 1.98 -0.78
C LYS A 250 20.27 0.88 0.26
N ASN A 251 21.17 1.15 1.21
CA ASN A 251 21.56 0.17 2.21
C ASN A 251 20.47 -0.10 3.26
N ASN A 252 19.52 0.82 3.43
CA ASN A 252 18.48 0.75 4.45
C ASN A 252 17.06 0.75 3.87
N VAL A 253 16.89 0.58 2.56
CA VAL A 253 15.61 0.87 1.87
C VAL A 253 14.43 0.12 2.46
N GLY A 254 14.60 -1.16 2.83
CA GLY A 254 13.50 -1.93 3.41
C GLY A 254 13.01 -1.34 4.73
N LYS A 255 13.93 -0.94 5.62
CA LYS A 255 13.59 -0.28 6.89
C LYS A 255 12.96 1.08 6.66
N LEU A 256 13.56 1.90 5.80
CA LEU A 256 13.08 3.25 5.52
C LEU A 256 11.67 3.24 4.92
N VAL A 257 11.41 2.33 3.98
CA VAL A 257 10.08 2.17 3.36
C VAL A 257 9.08 1.65 4.38
N SER A 258 9.40 0.68 5.23
CA SER A 258 8.47 0.28 6.30
C SER A 258 8.17 1.41 7.27
N LEU A 259 9.16 2.24 7.61
CA LEU A 259 8.98 3.38 8.51
C LEU A 259 8.03 4.44 7.94
N THR A 260 7.93 4.59 6.61
CA THR A 260 6.95 5.51 6.03
C THR A 260 5.51 5.08 6.30
N PHE A 261 5.24 3.83 6.66
CA PHE A 261 3.89 3.38 7.00
C PHE A 261 3.50 3.62 8.46
N VAL A 262 4.45 4.00 9.33
CA VAL A 262 4.17 4.22 10.76
C VAL A 262 3.03 5.24 10.98
N PRO A 263 2.98 6.40 10.29
CA PRO A 263 1.88 7.33 10.49
C PRO A 263 0.52 6.77 10.06
N ILE A 264 0.51 5.96 8.99
CA ILE A 264 -0.69 5.31 8.46
C ILE A 264 -1.20 4.28 9.47
N VAL A 265 -0.32 3.37 9.90
CA VAL A 265 -0.67 2.32 10.87
C VAL A 265 -1.13 2.92 12.20
N ALA A 266 -0.47 3.96 12.69
CA ALA A 266 -0.88 4.63 13.92
C ALA A 266 -2.30 5.22 13.82
N GLU A 267 -2.63 5.82 12.68
CA GLU A 267 -3.94 6.42 12.44
C GLU A 267 -5.04 5.36 12.30
N GLU A 268 -4.76 4.25 11.59
CA GLU A 268 -5.62 3.06 11.48
C GLU A 268 -5.93 2.42 12.84
N LEU A 269 -4.90 2.27 13.68
CA LEU A 269 -5.06 1.74 15.04
C LEU A 269 -5.88 2.70 15.92
N MET A 270 -5.68 4.02 15.78
CA MET A 270 -6.46 5.00 16.53
C MET A 270 -7.92 5.06 16.09
N ALA A 271 -8.19 5.00 14.79
CA ALA A 271 -9.54 4.90 14.25
C ALA A 271 -10.24 3.65 14.80
N SER A 272 -9.56 2.51 14.78
CA SER A 272 -10.04 1.26 15.36
C SER A 272 -10.32 1.37 16.87
N TYR A 273 -9.41 1.99 17.63
CA TYR A 273 -9.58 2.20 19.07
C TYR A 273 -10.82 3.05 19.37
N ARG A 274 -11.00 4.17 18.66
CA ARG A 274 -12.15 5.07 18.82
C ARG A 274 -13.46 4.39 18.42
N GLY A 275 -13.46 3.67 17.29
CA GLY A 275 -14.59 2.86 16.86
C GLY A 275 -14.99 1.81 17.89
N ASN A 276 -14.01 1.05 18.40
CA ASN A 276 -14.25 0.07 19.46
C ASN A 276 -14.79 0.70 20.74
N LYS A 277 -14.32 1.89 21.11
CA LYS A 277 -14.80 2.61 22.30
C LYS A 277 -16.30 2.95 22.17
N MET A 278 -16.74 3.44 21.00
CA MET A 278 -18.16 3.73 20.74
C MET A 278 -19.00 2.46 20.72
N ALA A 279 -18.55 1.42 20.02
CA ALA A 279 -19.27 0.16 19.93
C ALA A 279 -19.45 -0.51 21.31
N LYS A 280 -18.44 -0.45 22.17
CA LYS A 280 -18.46 -1.08 23.51
C LYS A 280 -19.57 -0.55 24.41
N SER A 281 -19.91 0.73 24.32
CA SER A 281 -20.94 1.35 25.16
C SER A 281 -22.37 1.05 24.70
N LEU A 282 -22.54 0.52 23.48
CA LEU A 282 -23.85 0.40 22.82
C LEU A 282 -24.23 -1.04 22.48
N LEU A 283 -23.26 -1.95 22.42
CA LEU A 283 -23.49 -3.34 22.00
C LEU A 283 -23.31 -4.33 23.16
N PRO A 284 -24.10 -5.44 23.15
CA PRO A 284 -23.82 -6.59 24.00
C PRO A 284 -22.40 -7.11 23.82
N ALA A 285 -21.83 -7.69 24.87
CA ALA A 285 -20.44 -8.13 24.91
C ALA A 285 -20.05 -9.06 23.73
N GLU A 286 -20.92 -9.99 23.35
CA GLU A 286 -20.68 -10.90 22.22
C GLU A 286 -20.64 -10.20 20.86
N MET A 287 -21.52 -9.22 20.63
CA MET A 287 -21.47 -8.39 19.41
C MET A 287 -20.24 -7.50 19.41
N PHE A 288 -19.91 -6.86 20.53
CA PHE A 288 -18.72 -6.04 20.66
C PHE A 288 -17.42 -6.84 20.38
N LYS A 289 -17.32 -8.09 20.85
CA LYS A 289 -16.18 -8.98 20.52
C LYS A 289 -16.00 -9.14 19.02
N LYS A 290 -17.10 -9.29 18.27
CA LYS A 290 -17.10 -9.40 16.81
C LYS A 290 -16.68 -8.09 16.13
N ILE A 291 -17.18 -6.93 16.59
CA ILE A 291 -16.71 -5.61 16.11
C ILE A 291 -15.19 -5.46 16.31
N ARG A 292 -14.71 -5.77 17.52
CA ARG A 292 -13.27 -5.71 17.85
C ARG A 292 -12.45 -6.62 16.94
N LYS A 293 -12.94 -7.83 16.65
CA LYS A 293 -12.31 -8.77 15.72
C LYS A 293 -12.23 -8.20 14.30
N THR A 294 -13.34 -7.67 13.77
CA THR A 294 -13.37 -7.05 12.44
C THR A 294 -12.36 -5.90 12.33
N ASN A 295 -12.33 -5.00 13.32
CA ASN A 295 -11.41 -3.86 13.31
C ASN A 295 -9.94 -4.30 13.46
N ALA A 296 -9.67 -5.32 14.28
CA ALA A 296 -8.32 -5.88 14.42
C ALA A 296 -7.84 -6.52 13.11
N LEU A 297 -8.71 -7.25 12.42
CA LEU A 297 -8.44 -7.83 11.10
C LEU A 297 -8.12 -6.74 10.07
N GLY A 298 -8.88 -5.65 10.04
CA GLY A 298 -8.59 -4.47 9.22
C GLY A 298 -7.20 -3.89 9.51
N ALA A 299 -6.88 -3.64 10.78
CA ALA A 299 -5.58 -3.10 11.18
C ALA A 299 -4.39 -4.01 10.79
N ILE A 300 -4.54 -5.34 10.90
CA ILE A 300 -3.52 -6.31 10.48
C ILE A 300 -3.18 -6.14 8.99
N THR A 301 -4.14 -5.80 8.14
CA THR A 301 -3.87 -5.59 6.71
C THR A 301 -2.93 -4.41 6.47
N TYR A 302 -3.05 -3.32 7.24
CA TYR A 302 -2.19 -2.15 7.13
C TYR A 302 -0.79 -2.38 7.71
N ILE A 303 -0.69 -3.10 8.83
CA ILE A 303 0.60 -3.51 9.39
C ILE A 303 1.34 -4.39 8.37
N SER A 304 0.64 -5.38 7.81
CA SER A 304 1.19 -6.29 6.79
C SER A 304 1.60 -5.54 5.52
N ALA A 305 0.83 -4.53 5.11
CA ALA A 305 1.17 -3.68 3.97
C ALA A 305 2.47 -2.90 4.19
N GLY A 306 2.69 -2.33 5.38
CA GLY A 306 3.93 -1.59 5.69
C GLY A 306 5.17 -2.48 5.77
N ILE A 307 5.05 -3.66 6.40
CA ILE A 307 6.13 -4.67 6.41
C ILE A 307 6.40 -5.14 4.97
N GLY A 308 5.34 -5.42 4.22
CA GLY A 308 5.43 -5.92 2.86
C GLY A 308 6.02 -4.95 1.86
N ALA A 309 5.69 -3.68 1.97
CA ALA A 309 6.30 -2.63 1.15
C ALA A 309 7.81 -2.56 1.39
N GLY A 310 8.26 -2.63 2.64
CA GLY A 310 9.68 -2.67 2.99
C GLY A 310 10.40 -3.91 2.47
N LEU A 311 9.82 -5.10 2.67
CA LEU A 311 10.38 -6.35 2.15
C LEU A 311 10.48 -6.32 0.62
N ALA A 312 9.45 -5.84 -0.06
CA ALA A 312 9.45 -5.71 -1.52
C ALA A 312 10.55 -4.75 -2.02
N ALA A 313 10.73 -3.60 -1.36
CA ALA A 313 11.79 -2.65 -1.71
C ALA A 313 13.19 -3.24 -1.48
N PHE A 314 13.37 -3.99 -0.39
CA PHE A 314 14.61 -4.69 -0.09
C PHE A 314 14.93 -5.76 -1.16
N VAL A 315 13.98 -6.65 -1.47
CA VAL A 315 14.15 -7.69 -2.48
C VAL A 315 14.44 -7.08 -3.85
N ALA A 316 13.71 -6.03 -4.23
CA ALA A 316 13.94 -5.31 -5.48
C ALA A 316 15.37 -4.77 -5.59
N SER A 317 15.88 -4.13 -4.53
CA SER A 317 17.26 -3.64 -4.50
C SER A 317 18.27 -4.77 -4.56
N LYS A 318 18.04 -5.90 -3.86
CA LYS A 318 18.95 -7.05 -3.83
C LYS A 318 19.07 -7.74 -5.18
N VAL A 319 17.94 -8.03 -5.83
CA VAL A 319 17.92 -8.65 -7.17
C VAL A 319 18.62 -7.76 -8.20
N ARG A 320 18.34 -6.45 -8.15
CA ARG A 320 19.03 -5.48 -9.02
C ARG A 320 20.54 -5.50 -8.79
N ASP A 321 20.98 -5.59 -7.53
CA ASP A 321 22.40 -5.57 -7.21
C ASP A 321 23.12 -6.84 -7.66
N GLU A 322 22.48 -8.00 -7.56
CA GLU A 322 23.03 -9.27 -8.03
C GLU A 322 23.32 -9.23 -9.55
N ILE A 323 22.40 -8.65 -10.33
CA ILE A 323 22.53 -8.58 -11.80
C ILE A 323 23.53 -7.48 -12.21
N ALA A 324 23.56 -6.35 -11.49
CA ALA A 324 24.33 -5.16 -11.85
C ALA A 324 25.49 -4.86 -10.88
N GLU A 325 26.11 -5.90 -10.33
CA GLU A 325 27.28 -5.76 -9.45
C GLU A 325 28.54 -5.34 -10.25
N PRO A 326 29.35 -4.40 -9.75
CA PRO A 326 30.67 -4.12 -10.32
C PRO A 326 31.58 -5.35 -10.24
N LYS A 327 32.23 -5.71 -11.36
CA LYS A 327 33.11 -6.88 -11.41
C LYS A 327 34.57 -6.46 -11.20
N LYS A 328 35.32 -7.19 -10.37
CA LYS A 328 36.76 -6.97 -10.19
C LYS A 328 37.47 -7.06 -11.53
N VAL A 329 38.32 -6.09 -11.83
CA VAL A 329 39.22 -6.14 -12.99
C VAL A 329 40.37 -7.07 -12.62
N ARG A 330 40.47 -8.21 -13.31
CA ARG A 330 41.65 -9.08 -13.17
C ARG A 330 42.73 -8.53 -14.11
N HIS A 331 43.85 -8.08 -13.56
CA HIS A 331 45.04 -7.88 -14.37
C HIS A 331 45.58 -9.25 -14.81
N PRO A 332 46.04 -9.43 -16.05
CA PRO A 332 46.76 -10.64 -16.43
C PRO A 332 47.94 -10.80 -15.47
N LYS A 333 48.16 -12.01 -14.93
CA LYS A 333 49.41 -12.31 -14.22
C LYS A 333 50.55 -11.99 -15.18
N HIS A 334 51.47 -11.12 -14.79
CA HIS A 334 52.68 -10.91 -15.56
C HIS A 334 53.46 -12.24 -15.63
N PRO A 335 54.02 -12.63 -16.78
CA PRO A 335 54.78 -13.88 -16.91
C PRO A 335 56.01 -13.99 -15.98
N THR A 336 56.39 -12.90 -15.29
CA THR A 336 57.57 -12.81 -14.44
C THR A 336 57.36 -13.31 -13.01
N ASP A 337 56.12 -13.53 -12.55
CA ASP A 337 55.86 -13.98 -11.17
C ASP A 337 56.13 -15.48 -10.94
N LYS A 338 56.61 -16.21 -11.96
CA LYS A 338 57.00 -17.63 -11.86
C LYS A 338 58.47 -17.86 -11.47
N LYS A 339 59.28 -16.82 -11.24
CA LYS A 339 60.74 -16.96 -11.07
C LYS A 339 61.28 -16.83 -9.65
N GLN A 340 60.46 -16.99 -8.61
CA GLN A 340 60.92 -17.00 -7.22
C GLN A 340 60.61 -18.29 -6.42
N GLU A 341 60.16 -19.37 -7.07
CA GLU A 341 59.89 -20.66 -6.40
C GLU A 341 60.93 -21.76 -6.67
N THR A 342 62.03 -21.44 -7.37
CA THR A 342 63.13 -22.39 -7.58
C THR A 342 64.43 -21.76 -7.10
N ASN A 343 64.71 -21.84 -5.79
CA ASN A 343 66.06 -21.85 -5.19
C ASN A 343 65.99 -21.86 -3.65
N SER A 344 65.21 -22.74 -3.04
CA SER A 344 65.28 -22.98 -1.59
C SER A 344 64.99 -24.43 -1.24
N THR A 345 65.75 -25.36 -1.81
CA THR A 345 65.92 -26.71 -1.25
C THR A 345 67.18 -27.37 -1.83
N LYS A 346 68.35 -26.97 -1.32
CA LYS A 346 69.54 -27.82 -1.22
C LYS A 346 70.39 -27.41 -0.02
N SER A 347 70.11 -28.04 1.12
CA SER A 347 71.03 -28.25 2.23
C SER A 347 70.39 -29.26 3.19
N VAL A 348 70.63 -30.55 2.98
CA VAL A 348 71.40 -31.48 3.84
C VAL A 348 71.78 -32.67 2.96
#